data_AF-A0A0D2E1U8-F1
#
_entry.id   AF-A0A0D2E1U8-F1
#
_cell.length_a   1.000
_cell.length_b   1.000
_cell.length_c   1.000
_cell.angle_alpha   90.00
_cell.angle_beta   90.00
_cell.angle_gamma   90.00
#
_symmetry.space_group_name_H-M   'P 1'
#
loop_
_entity.id
_entity.type
_entity.pdbx_description
1 polymer ?
#
loop_
_entity_poly.entity_id
_entity_poly.type
_entity_poly.pdbx_seq_one_letter_code
_entity_poly.pdbx_strand_id
1 'polypeptide(L)'
;MSMAQLVGVLQNELSDLQVVAETCAADNEEYGEYIGTAFVARDMLRIVDALGQGSLLNYWGISYGTVLGGTFAAMFPNRTGFMLLESNVNLHEYMSGAGIQARATLDANVDALFEQCMVYPEECALADDHQTVESLAQNYENLVAALDQQGIPMNDTDDEIDGGTVRNYMLSNLYNPSEWPEVAVALKVLYDGEWETFYNMSRPPKEGSYNKGTEALLGIRCGDSRLRSDNVTDLEGLIEIQLNVSRWFPLQPTLEGMTWVAWQQEAKERYNGDFQVKTQTPILVLNNAYDNITPLISARNTSSGFAESVLLVQNSYGHVPEYTPSLCTAQAIRNYFGNGTMPSNGTVCEQEVPNFLPQNWTEIYQDLNKTGSSDLTKRAYSKREVDLLHAVRSLGEKLHQFDRL
;
A
#
# COMPACT_ATOMS: atom_id res chain seq x y z
N MET A 1 -6.79 27.67 -2.80
CA MET A 1 -5.45 28.29 -2.88
C MET A 1 -5.07 28.43 -4.35
N SER A 2 -4.36 29.49 -4.77
CA SER A 2 -3.83 29.58 -6.15
C SER A 2 -2.56 28.72 -6.32
N MET A 3 -2.21 28.31 -7.55
CA MET A 3 -1.00 27.51 -7.80
C MET A 3 0.27 28.22 -7.28
N ALA A 4 0.39 29.53 -7.48
CA ALA A 4 1.55 30.29 -7.00
C ALA A 4 1.68 30.29 -5.46
N GLN A 5 0.55 30.31 -4.74
CA GLN A 5 0.56 30.17 -3.28
C GLN A 5 0.97 28.76 -2.86
N LEU A 6 0.46 27.74 -3.56
CA LEU A 6 0.81 26.34 -3.27
C LEU A 6 2.30 26.07 -3.52
N VAL A 7 2.86 26.54 -4.63
CA VAL A 7 4.30 26.45 -4.92
C VAL A 7 5.11 27.13 -3.82
N GLY A 8 4.66 28.27 -3.30
CA GLY A 8 5.30 28.92 -2.15
C GLY A 8 5.31 28.06 -0.88
N VAL A 9 4.21 27.36 -0.60
CA VAL A 9 4.13 26.41 0.53
C VAL A 9 5.07 25.21 0.31
N LEU A 10 5.02 24.61 -0.87
CA LEU A 10 5.86 23.46 -1.24
C LEU A 10 7.36 23.80 -1.27
N GLN A 11 7.72 25.05 -1.55
CA GLN A 11 9.11 25.50 -1.48
C GLN A 11 9.65 25.54 -0.05
N ASN A 12 8.80 25.90 0.92
CA ASN A 12 9.16 25.81 2.34
C ASN A 12 9.32 24.35 2.76
N GLU A 13 8.35 23.50 2.38
CA GLU A 13 8.40 22.05 2.63
C GLU A 13 9.68 21.41 2.05
N LEU A 14 10.03 21.76 0.82
CA LEU A 14 11.27 21.29 0.18
C LEU A 14 12.51 21.72 0.97
N SER A 15 12.51 22.91 1.56
CA SER A 15 13.63 23.40 2.36
C SER A 15 13.81 22.59 3.65
N ASP A 16 12.71 22.20 4.30
CA ASP A 16 12.74 21.35 5.50
C ASP A 16 13.20 19.93 5.15
N LEU A 17 12.71 19.37 4.04
CA LEU A 17 13.14 18.07 3.52
C LEU A 17 14.61 18.05 3.11
N GLN A 18 15.17 19.17 2.63
CA GLN A 18 16.59 19.29 2.32
C GLN A 18 17.46 19.14 3.58
N VAL A 19 17.03 19.66 4.73
CA VAL A 19 17.74 19.47 6.01
C VAL A 19 17.77 17.99 6.41
N VAL A 20 16.65 17.27 6.21
CA VAL A 20 16.59 15.82 6.45
C VAL A 20 17.54 15.08 5.51
N ALA A 21 17.52 15.42 4.21
CA ALA A 21 18.40 14.80 3.21
C ALA A 21 19.89 15.04 3.50
N GLU A 22 20.27 16.25 3.91
CA GLU A 22 21.64 16.60 4.33
C GLU A 22 22.09 15.80 5.54
N THR A 23 21.21 15.65 6.54
CA THR A 23 21.48 14.85 7.73
C THR A 23 21.67 13.38 7.37
N CYS A 24 20.78 12.82 6.54
CA CYS A 24 20.93 11.46 6.04
C CYS A 24 22.24 11.27 5.24
N ALA A 25 22.66 12.27 4.47
CA ALA A 25 23.92 12.26 3.74
C ALA A 25 25.15 12.27 4.64
N ALA A 26 25.16 13.13 5.65
CA ALA A 26 26.26 13.20 6.61
C ALA A 26 26.37 11.90 7.44
N ASP A 27 25.24 11.37 7.92
CA ASP A 27 25.23 10.20 8.81
C ASP A 27 25.53 8.88 8.08
N ASN A 28 25.32 8.83 6.75
CA ASN A 28 25.46 7.60 5.96
C ASN A 28 26.47 7.75 4.81
N GLU A 29 27.45 8.64 4.90
CA GLU A 29 28.43 8.94 3.83
C GLU A 29 29.11 7.67 3.25
N GLU A 30 29.40 6.67 4.09
CA GLU A 30 30.11 5.45 3.67
C GLU A 30 29.28 4.53 2.76
N TYR A 31 27.95 4.46 2.97
CA TYR A 31 27.10 3.45 2.33
C TYR A 31 25.78 3.97 1.76
N GLY A 32 25.44 5.25 1.95
CA GLY A 32 24.18 5.85 1.55
C GLY A 32 23.93 5.87 0.03
N GLU A 33 24.98 5.80 -0.78
CA GLU A 33 24.83 5.66 -2.24
C GLU A 33 24.58 4.20 -2.69
N TYR A 34 24.68 3.24 -1.78
CA TYR A 34 24.49 1.80 -2.04
C TYR A 34 23.15 1.26 -1.51
N ILE A 35 22.32 2.12 -0.90
CA ILE A 35 20.98 1.77 -0.42
C ILE A 35 19.94 1.99 -1.52
N GLY A 36 19.74 0.97 -2.36
CA GLY A 36 18.74 1.02 -3.43
C GLY A 36 18.33 -0.37 -3.89
N THR A 37 17.21 -0.45 -4.61
CA THR A 37 16.60 -1.72 -5.01
C THR A 37 17.55 -2.57 -5.86
N ALA A 38 18.35 -1.94 -6.74
CA ALA A 38 19.30 -2.64 -7.59
C ALA A 38 20.40 -3.37 -6.78
N PHE A 39 20.87 -2.77 -5.68
CA PHE A 39 21.84 -3.41 -4.79
C PHE A 39 21.19 -4.53 -3.99
N VAL A 40 19.99 -4.32 -3.45
CA VAL A 40 19.26 -5.39 -2.73
C VAL A 40 18.97 -6.57 -3.66
N ALA A 41 18.66 -6.35 -4.94
CA ALA A 41 18.51 -7.43 -5.92
C ALA A 41 19.82 -8.23 -6.13
N ARG A 42 20.99 -7.58 -6.07
CA ARG A 42 22.29 -8.28 -6.09
C ARG A 42 22.51 -9.06 -4.80
N ASP A 43 22.11 -8.53 -3.66
CA ASP A 43 22.21 -9.22 -2.37
C ASP A 43 21.32 -10.46 -2.35
N MET A 44 20.10 -10.36 -2.87
CA MET A 44 19.21 -11.51 -3.06
C MET A 44 19.88 -12.61 -3.92
N LEU A 45 20.56 -12.23 -4.99
CA LEU A 45 21.31 -13.18 -5.81
C LEU A 45 22.42 -13.88 -5.01
N ARG A 46 23.16 -13.12 -4.18
CA ARG A 46 24.22 -13.67 -3.31
C ARG A 46 23.64 -14.59 -2.24
N ILE A 47 22.50 -14.25 -1.66
CA ILE A 47 21.79 -15.08 -0.68
C ILE A 47 21.39 -16.41 -1.32
N VAL A 48 20.81 -16.38 -2.54
CA VAL A 48 20.46 -17.60 -3.27
C VAL A 48 21.68 -18.49 -3.51
N ASP A 49 22.79 -17.91 -3.97
CA ASP A 49 24.03 -18.66 -4.19
C ASP A 49 24.61 -19.24 -2.87
N ALA A 50 24.51 -18.50 -1.77
CA ALA A 50 25.06 -18.89 -0.47
C ALA A 50 24.24 -19.98 0.24
N LEU A 51 22.91 -20.00 0.06
CA LEU A 51 22.04 -21.00 0.69
C LEU A 51 22.29 -22.42 0.16
N GLY A 52 22.84 -22.56 -1.06
CA GLY A 52 23.11 -23.87 -1.66
C GLY A 52 21.85 -24.70 -1.95
N GLN A 53 20.69 -24.05 -2.03
CA GLN A 53 19.37 -24.70 -2.22
C GLN A 53 18.91 -24.70 -3.69
N GLY A 54 19.85 -24.57 -4.62
CA GLY A 54 19.60 -24.38 -6.05
C GLY A 54 19.99 -22.98 -6.50
N SER A 55 19.88 -22.73 -7.81
CA SER A 55 20.26 -21.45 -8.41
C SER A 55 19.08 -20.51 -8.62
N LEU A 56 17.84 -20.92 -8.35
CA LEU A 56 16.67 -20.10 -8.63
C LEU A 56 16.12 -19.48 -7.35
N LEU A 57 15.72 -18.21 -7.43
CA LEU A 57 15.01 -17.52 -6.37
C LEU A 57 13.52 -17.86 -6.43
N ASN A 58 13.01 -18.57 -5.42
CA ASN A 58 11.57 -18.58 -5.15
C ASN A 58 11.25 -17.37 -4.26
N TYR A 59 10.27 -16.57 -4.65
CA TYR A 59 10.02 -15.26 -4.05
C TYR A 59 8.53 -14.97 -3.94
N TRP A 60 8.14 -14.34 -2.84
CA TRP A 60 6.84 -13.71 -2.66
C TRP A 60 7.12 -12.27 -2.23
N GLY A 61 6.86 -11.32 -3.13
CA GLY A 61 7.02 -9.90 -2.87
C GLY A 61 5.66 -9.26 -2.76
N ILE A 62 5.46 -8.46 -1.71
CA ILE A 62 4.23 -7.71 -1.49
C ILE A 62 4.56 -6.22 -1.54
N SER A 63 3.72 -5.40 -2.16
CA SER A 63 3.89 -3.94 -2.16
C SER A 63 5.24 -3.50 -2.75
N TYR A 64 6.07 -2.74 -2.02
CA TYR A 64 7.46 -2.44 -2.42
C TYR A 64 8.27 -3.71 -2.76
N GLY A 65 7.99 -4.85 -2.12
CA GLY A 65 8.53 -6.15 -2.51
C GLY A 65 8.29 -6.52 -3.98
N THR A 66 7.24 -6.00 -4.63
CA THR A 66 7.06 -6.18 -6.09
C THR A 66 8.04 -5.37 -6.91
N VAL A 67 8.45 -4.19 -6.43
CA VAL A 67 9.53 -3.41 -7.04
C VAL A 67 10.83 -4.18 -6.97
N LEU A 68 11.12 -4.74 -5.79
CA LEU A 68 12.31 -5.55 -5.55
C LEU A 68 12.31 -6.83 -6.41
N GLY A 69 11.21 -7.59 -6.39
CA GLY A 69 11.04 -8.80 -7.19
C GLY A 69 11.10 -8.52 -8.70
N GLY A 70 10.42 -7.47 -9.17
CA GLY A 70 10.46 -7.04 -10.57
C GLY A 70 11.85 -6.61 -11.02
N THR A 71 12.58 -5.87 -10.18
CA THR A 71 13.97 -5.46 -10.44
C THR A 71 14.89 -6.68 -10.49
N PHE A 72 14.77 -7.62 -9.54
CA PHE A 72 15.51 -8.88 -9.56
C PHE A 72 15.23 -9.67 -10.85
N ALA A 73 13.95 -9.83 -11.21
CA ALA A 73 13.55 -10.57 -12.40
C ALA A 73 14.11 -9.95 -13.68
N ALA A 74 14.19 -8.62 -13.73
CA ALA A 74 14.69 -7.91 -14.89
C ALA A 74 16.23 -7.89 -14.97
N MET A 75 16.93 -7.83 -13.83
CA MET A 75 18.40 -7.90 -13.77
C MET A 75 18.94 -9.32 -13.94
N PHE A 76 18.20 -10.32 -13.43
CA PHE A 76 18.63 -11.72 -13.36
C PHE A 76 17.54 -12.69 -13.85
N PRO A 77 17.05 -12.57 -15.10
CA PRO A 77 15.92 -13.37 -15.59
C PRO A 77 16.16 -14.87 -15.57
N ASN A 78 17.41 -15.33 -15.70
CA ASN A 78 17.76 -16.75 -15.65
C ASN A 78 17.84 -17.31 -14.22
N ARG A 79 17.58 -16.47 -13.21
CA ARG A 79 17.67 -16.79 -11.77
C ARG A 79 16.30 -16.74 -11.08
N THR A 80 15.22 -16.59 -11.83
CA THR A 80 13.84 -16.53 -11.32
C THR A 80 13.24 -17.93 -11.21
N GLY A 81 12.88 -18.36 -10.00
CA GLY A 81 12.07 -19.55 -9.75
C GLY A 81 10.59 -19.21 -9.70
N PHE A 82 9.83 -19.85 -8.80
CA PHE A 82 8.44 -19.47 -8.55
C PHE A 82 8.40 -18.11 -7.85
N MET A 83 7.91 -17.10 -8.56
CA MET A 83 7.85 -15.72 -8.12
C MET A 83 6.40 -15.23 -8.15
N LEU A 84 5.88 -14.89 -6.96
CA LEU A 84 4.62 -14.21 -6.77
C LEU A 84 4.91 -12.73 -6.48
N LEU A 85 4.33 -11.84 -7.29
CA LEU A 85 4.31 -10.40 -7.04
C LEU A 85 2.87 -10.01 -6.70
N GLU A 86 2.65 -9.55 -5.47
CA GLU A 86 1.34 -9.28 -4.90
C GLU A 86 1.19 -7.80 -4.52
N SER A 87 0.02 -7.20 -4.78
CA SER A 87 -0.24 -5.77 -4.49
C SER A 87 0.82 -4.89 -5.16
N ASN A 88 0.76 -4.84 -6.48
CA ASN A 88 1.89 -4.49 -7.32
C ASN A 88 2.05 -2.99 -7.47
N VAL A 89 3.21 -2.48 -7.07
CA VAL A 89 3.65 -1.13 -7.44
C VAL A 89 3.95 -1.07 -8.93
N ASN A 90 3.55 0.01 -9.60
CA ASN A 90 3.90 0.25 -11.00
C ASN A 90 5.41 0.54 -11.10
N LEU A 91 6.17 -0.42 -11.66
CA LEU A 91 7.63 -0.37 -11.73
C LEU A 91 8.15 0.86 -12.50
N HIS A 92 7.47 1.27 -13.56
CA HIS A 92 7.88 2.43 -14.36
C HIS A 92 7.66 3.74 -13.61
N GLU A 93 6.53 3.84 -12.93
CA GLU A 93 6.16 5.03 -12.17
C GLU A 93 6.95 5.18 -10.88
N TYR A 94 7.26 4.06 -10.22
CA TYR A 94 8.18 4.03 -9.09
C TYR A 94 9.54 4.60 -9.48
N MET A 95 10.12 4.11 -10.58
CA MET A 95 11.43 4.56 -11.04
C MET A 95 11.40 6.01 -11.57
N SER A 96 10.28 6.47 -12.15
CA SER A 96 10.17 7.86 -12.61
C SER A 96 9.96 8.85 -11.45
N GLY A 97 9.40 8.40 -10.33
CA GLY A 97 9.02 9.25 -9.20
C GLY A 97 7.71 10.03 -9.40
N ALA A 98 6.96 9.77 -10.47
CA ALA A 98 5.80 10.59 -10.83
C ALA A 98 4.57 10.39 -9.92
N GLY A 99 4.36 9.19 -9.38
CA GLY A 99 3.31 8.92 -8.37
C GLY A 99 1.86 9.21 -8.77
N ILE A 100 1.56 9.34 -10.06
CA ILE A 100 0.23 9.68 -10.60
C ILE A 100 -0.80 8.58 -10.34
N GLN A 101 -0.49 7.31 -10.57
CA GLN A 101 -1.48 6.24 -10.48
C GLN A 101 -1.70 5.76 -9.05
N ALA A 102 -0.75 5.98 -8.14
CA ALA A 102 -0.80 5.48 -6.75
C ALA A 102 -2.07 5.86 -5.96
N ARG A 103 -2.83 6.88 -6.40
CA ARG A 103 -4.06 7.35 -5.74
C ARG A 103 -5.33 7.23 -6.59
N ALA A 104 -5.24 6.64 -7.78
CA ALA A 104 -6.36 6.60 -8.73
C ALA A 104 -7.60 5.82 -8.24
N THR A 105 -7.44 4.94 -7.24
CA THR A 105 -8.52 4.10 -6.66
C THR A 105 -8.91 4.52 -5.26
N LEU A 106 -8.23 5.52 -4.68
CA LEU A 106 -8.44 5.91 -3.29
C LEU A 106 -9.82 6.53 -3.08
N ASP A 107 -10.31 7.29 -4.08
CA ASP A 107 -11.66 7.87 -4.02
C ASP A 107 -12.75 6.81 -3.98
N ALA A 108 -12.61 5.76 -4.80
CA ALA A 108 -13.54 4.64 -4.78
C ALA A 108 -13.51 3.88 -3.44
N ASN A 109 -12.39 3.87 -2.71
CA ASN A 109 -12.31 3.24 -1.39
C ASN A 109 -12.99 4.07 -0.30
N VAL A 110 -12.84 5.40 -0.33
CA VAL A 110 -13.57 6.29 0.57
C VAL A 110 -15.08 6.21 0.30
N ASP A 111 -15.47 6.23 -0.97
CA ASP A 111 -16.88 6.10 -1.34
C ASP A 111 -17.43 4.73 -0.90
N ALA A 112 -16.66 3.65 -1.12
CA ALA A 112 -17.02 2.31 -0.66
C ALA A 112 -17.13 2.19 0.86
N LEU A 113 -16.30 2.89 1.65
CA LEU A 113 -16.43 2.92 3.11
C LEU A 113 -17.85 3.38 3.51
N PHE A 114 -18.34 4.46 2.91
CA PHE A 114 -19.67 4.99 3.20
C PHE A 114 -20.79 4.10 2.65
N GLU A 115 -20.60 3.50 1.47
CA GLU A 115 -21.55 2.51 0.94
C GLU A 115 -21.65 1.28 1.84
N GLN A 116 -20.52 0.70 2.26
CA GLN A 116 -20.49 -0.48 3.13
C GLN A 116 -21.07 -0.18 4.51
N CYS A 117 -20.84 1.02 5.05
CA CYS A 117 -21.47 1.47 6.29
C CYS A 117 -23.01 1.40 6.23
N MET A 118 -23.61 1.76 5.09
CA MET A 118 -25.06 1.68 4.90
C MET A 118 -25.57 0.25 4.63
N VAL A 119 -24.72 -0.62 4.08
CA VAL A 119 -25.05 -2.05 3.90
C VAL A 119 -24.99 -2.81 5.22
N TYR A 120 -24.08 -2.43 6.12
CA TYR A 120 -23.83 -3.05 7.42
C TYR A 120 -24.04 -2.05 8.57
N PRO A 121 -25.26 -1.50 8.75
CA PRO A 121 -25.51 -0.43 9.71
C PRO A 121 -25.29 -0.84 11.17
N GLU A 122 -25.45 -2.12 11.50
CA GLU A 122 -25.21 -2.64 12.86
C GLU A 122 -23.72 -2.61 13.24
N GLU A 123 -22.83 -2.61 12.25
CA GLU A 123 -21.37 -2.64 12.44
C GLU A 123 -20.71 -1.27 12.17
N CYS A 124 -21.50 -0.26 11.79
CA CYS A 124 -20.99 1.06 11.44
C CYS A 124 -21.40 2.13 12.45
N ALA A 125 -20.43 2.70 13.16
CA ALA A 125 -20.68 3.77 14.13
C ALA A 125 -21.21 5.08 13.52
N LEU A 126 -21.07 5.25 12.20
CA LEU A 126 -21.65 6.38 11.50
C LEU A 126 -23.13 6.17 11.20
N ALA A 127 -23.57 4.93 10.95
CA ALA A 127 -24.91 4.65 10.47
C ALA A 127 -25.99 5.12 11.46
N ASP A 128 -26.97 5.86 10.93
CA ASP A 128 -28.19 6.28 11.61
C ASP A 128 -29.34 6.31 10.58
N ASP A 129 -30.59 6.20 11.04
CA ASP A 129 -31.81 6.11 10.21
C ASP A 129 -31.99 7.31 9.25
N HIS A 130 -31.32 8.43 9.52
CA HIS A 130 -31.41 9.66 8.72
C HIS A 130 -30.25 9.86 7.75
N GLN A 131 -29.23 8.99 7.78
CA GLN A 131 -28.06 9.15 6.94
C GLN A 131 -28.20 8.45 5.60
N THR A 132 -27.54 9.03 4.60
CA THR A 132 -27.31 8.48 3.27
C THR A 132 -25.82 8.48 2.96
N VAL A 133 -25.40 7.65 1.99
CA VAL A 133 -24.01 7.67 1.47
C VAL A 133 -23.58 9.08 1.08
N GLU A 134 -24.46 9.84 0.43
CA GLU A 134 -24.21 11.24 0.05
C GLU A 134 -24.01 12.15 1.27
N SER A 135 -24.84 12.01 2.30
CA SER A 135 -24.69 12.81 3.53
C SER A 135 -23.39 12.49 4.27
N LEU A 136 -22.97 11.22 4.27
CA LEU A 136 -21.72 10.77 4.88
C LEU A 136 -20.50 11.36 4.17
N ALA A 137 -20.49 11.27 2.84
CA ALA A 137 -19.44 11.88 2.02
C ALA A 137 -19.39 13.39 2.22
N GLN A 138 -20.54 14.08 2.22
CA GLN A 138 -20.59 15.53 2.40
C GLN A 138 -20.12 15.96 3.80
N ASN A 139 -20.46 15.20 4.84
CA ASN A 139 -19.99 15.47 6.20
C ASN A 139 -18.48 15.34 6.30
N TYR A 140 -17.90 14.33 5.66
CA TYR A 140 -16.45 14.16 5.60
C TYR A 140 -15.77 15.30 4.82
N GLU A 141 -16.29 15.69 3.65
CA GLU A 141 -15.79 16.86 2.89
C GLU A 141 -15.80 18.12 3.75
N ASN A 142 -16.91 18.39 4.45
CA ASN A 142 -17.08 19.58 5.27
C ASN A 142 -16.14 19.60 6.47
N LEU A 143 -15.98 18.46 7.15
CA LEU A 143 -15.06 18.32 8.28
C LEU A 143 -13.63 18.63 7.85
N VAL A 144 -13.17 17.97 6.79
CA VAL A 144 -11.80 18.11 6.30
C VAL A 144 -11.54 19.52 5.76
N ALA A 145 -12.48 20.09 5.02
CA ALA A 145 -12.36 21.47 4.51
C ALA A 145 -12.37 22.53 5.62
N ALA A 146 -13.04 22.28 6.74
CA ALA A 146 -12.99 23.15 7.92
C ALA A 146 -11.62 23.04 8.61
N LEU A 147 -11.11 21.82 8.79
CA LEU A 147 -9.80 21.58 9.41
C LEU A 147 -8.63 22.09 8.55
N ASP A 148 -8.75 22.07 7.22
CA ASP A 148 -7.78 22.69 6.32
C ASP A 148 -7.70 24.21 6.45
N GLN A 149 -8.80 24.85 6.88
CA GLN A 149 -8.83 26.30 7.11
C GLN A 149 -8.31 26.66 8.50
N GLN A 150 -8.64 25.84 9.49
CA GLN A 150 -8.26 26.04 10.87
C GLN A 150 -8.15 24.70 11.60
N GLY A 151 -6.91 24.26 11.83
CA GLY A 151 -6.61 23.11 12.67
C GLY A 151 -7.06 23.32 14.12
N ILE A 152 -7.21 22.20 14.83
CA ILE A 152 -7.55 22.18 16.26
C ILE A 152 -6.28 21.89 17.06
N PRO A 153 -5.77 22.82 17.88
CA PRO A 153 -4.57 22.60 18.68
C PRO A 153 -4.84 21.59 19.80
N MET A 154 -3.90 20.67 20.03
CA MET A 154 -4.00 19.64 21.07
C MET A 154 -3.48 20.13 22.41
N ASN A 155 -4.08 19.65 23.50
CA ASN A 155 -3.65 20.05 24.83
C ASN A 155 -2.28 19.44 25.17
N ASP A 156 -1.44 20.24 25.84
CA ASP A 156 -0.13 19.83 26.34
C ASP A 156 0.85 19.30 25.27
N THR A 157 0.64 19.65 23.99
CA THR A 157 1.56 19.36 22.87
C THR A 157 1.69 20.57 21.94
N ASP A 158 2.64 20.53 21.01
CA ASP A 158 2.74 21.49 19.90
C ASP A 158 1.99 21.00 18.65
N ASP A 159 1.22 19.91 18.76
CA ASP A 159 0.53 19.27 17.65
C ASP A 159 -0.86 19.87 17.43
N GLU A 160 -1.37 19.77 16.21
CA GLU A 160 -2.75 20.08 15.85
C GLU A 160 -3.39 18.95 15.04
N ILE A 161 -4.72 18.82 15.14
CA ILE A 161 -5.50 18.03 14.18
C ILE A 161 -5.92 18.96 13.06
N ASP A 162 -5.43 18.70 11.86
CA ASP A 162 -5.80 19.38 10.61
C ASP A 162 -6.44 18.39 9.61
N GLY A 163 -6.79 18.88 8.42
CA GLY A 163 -7.36 18.03 7.38
C GLY A 163 -6.37 16.97 6.87
N GLY A 164 -5.06 17.25 6.92
CA GLY A 164 -4.00 16.29 6.63
C GLY A 164 -4.00 15.11 7.60
N THR A 165 -4.16 15.36 8.89
CA THR A 165 -4.23 14.35 9.96
C THR A 165 -5.38 13.38 9.74
N VAL A 166 -6.59 13.90 9.44
CA VAL A 166 -7.77 13.06 9.19
C VAL A 166 -7.58 12.22 7.93
N ARG A 167 -7.09 12.83 6.83
CA ARG A 167 -6.76 12.08 5.61
C ARG A 167 -5.75 10.97 5.88
N ASN A 168 -4.64 11.26 6.55
CA ASN A 168 -3.61 10.25 6.83
C ASN A 168 -4.18 9.10 7.65
N TYR A 169 -5.01 9.38 8.65
CA TYR A 169 -5.72 8.35 9.41
C TYR A 169 -6.61 7.47 8.51
N MET A 170 -7.40 8.10 7.62
CA MET A 170 -8.23 7.38 6.65
C MET A 170 -7.37 6.48 5.76
N LEU A 171 -6.30 7.00 5.17
CA LEU A 171 -5.44 6.22 4.29
C LEU A 171 -4.81 5.00 4.98
N SER A 172 -4.25 5.20 6.17
CA SER A 172 -3.58 4.14 6.93
C SER A 172 -4.53 3.01 7.30
N ASN A 173 -5.78 3.32 7.62
CA ASN A 173 -6.76 2.31 8.01
C ASN A 173 -7.55 1.73 6.83
N LEU A 174 -7.73 2.49 5.74
CA LEU A 174 -8.35 1.96 4.52
C LEU A 174 -7.49 0.87 3.85
N TYR A 175 -6.20 0.81 4.21
CA TYR A 175 -5.25 -0.25 3.83
C TYR A 175 -5.78 -1.67 4.10
N ASN A 176 -6.51 -1.86 5.21
CA ASN A 176 -7.07 -3.14 5.64
C ASN A 176 -8.59 -3.01 5.85
N PRO A 177 -9.44 -3.67 5.04
CA PRO A 177 -10.90 -3.61 5.17
C PRO A 177 -11.47 -4.03 6.52
N SER A 178 -10.73 -4.80 7.32
CA SER A 178 -11.13 -5.14 8.69
C SER A 178 -11.03 -3.96 9.67
N GLU A 179 -10.26 -2.91 9.35
CA GLU A 179 -10.13 -1.69 10.18
C GLU A 179 -11.16 -0.62 9.79
N TRP A 180 -11.94 -0.83 8.72
CA TRP A 180 -12.92 0.15 8.24
C TRP A 180 -14.01 0.51 9.28
N PRO A 181 -14.50 -0.40 10.14
CA PRO A 181 -15.36 -0.03 11.27
C PRO A 181 -14.70 0.96 12.24
N GLU A 182 -13.41 0.82 12.51
CA GLU A 182 -12.64 1.75 13.36
C GLU A 182 -12.53 3.14 12.72
N VAL A 183 -12.46 3.19 11.38
CA VAL A 183 -12.55 4.46 10.64
C VAL A 183 -13.90 5.14 10.86
N ALA A 184 -14.99 4.38 10.82
CA ALA A 184 -16.32 4.91 11.10
C ALA A 184 -16.43 5.44 12.55
N VAL A 185 -15.84 4.72 13.52
CA VAL A 185 -15.76 5.19 14.93
C VAL A 185 -14.97 6.50 15.01
N ALA A 186 -13.80 6.58 14.40
CA ALA A 186 -12.95 7.78 14.43
C ALA A 186 -13.64 9.00 13.81
N LEU A 187 -14.35 8.82 12.69
CA LEU A 187 -15.15 9.89 12.10
C LEU A 187 -16.31 10.31 13.00
N LYS A 188 -16.96 9.37 13.69
CA LYS A 188 -18.02 9.71 14.67
C LYS A 188 -17.47 10.54 15.83
N VAL A 189 -16.32 10.15 16.38
CA VAL A 189 -15.60 10.88 17.43
C VAL A 189 -15.29 12.32 16.99
N LEU A 190 -14.81 12.51 15.75
CA LEU A 190 -14.58 13.82 15.18
C LEU A 190 -15.87 14.65 15.04
N TYR A 191 -16.96 14.04 14.58
CA TYR A 191 -18.26 14.72 14.46
C TYR A 191 -18.87 15.13 15.81
N ASP A 192 -18.54 14.42 16.88
CA ASP A 192 -18.95 14.77 18.25
C ASP A 192 -18.05 15.84 18.90
N GLY A 193 -16.97 16.24 18.22
CA GLY A 193 -16.01 17.23 18.72
C GLY A 193 -15.05 16.67 19.77
N GLU A 194 -14.88 15.35 19.83
CA GLU A 194 -13.96 14.66 20.75
C GLU A 194 -12.53 14.61 20.19
N TRP A 195 -11.93 15.78 19.96
CA TRP A 195 -10.63 15.93 19.28
C TRP A 195 -9.49 15.19 19.97
N GLU A 196 -9.40 15.24 21.31
CA GLU A 196 -8.38 14.55 22.10
C GLU A 196 -8.47 13.03 21.97
N THR A 197 -9.70 12.50 21.87
CA THR A 197 -9.92 11.07 21.64
C THR A 197 -9.37 10.68 20.27
N PHE A 198 -9.74 11.42 19.21
CA PHE A 198 -9.23 11.17 17.87
C PHE A 198 -7.70 11.31 17.79
N TYR A 199 -7.12 12.34 18.41
CA TYR A 199 -5.67 12.54 18.43
C TYR A 199 -4.93 11.34 19.05
N ASN A 200 -5.49 10.74 20.10
CA ASN A 200 -4.92 9.52 20.67
C ASN A 200 -5.10 8.29 19.76
N MET A 201 -6.21 8.20 19.01
CA MET A 201 -6.43 7.15 18.01
C MET A 201 -5.50 7.28 16.80
N SER A 202 -5.23 8.52 16.36
CA SER A 202 -4.45 8.80 15.16
C SER A 202 -2.94 8.71 15.36
N ARG A 203 -2.49 8.65 16.61
CA ARG A 203 -1.08 8.47 16.95
C ARG A 203 -0.56 7.16 16.37
N PRO A 204 0.58 7.20 15.66
CA PRO A 204 1.18 5.98 15.16
C PRO A 204 1.52 5.05 16.34
N PRO A 205 1.38 3.73 16.18
CA PRO A 205 1.82 2.79 17.20
C PRO A 205 3.31 2.99 17.50
N LYS A 206 3.72 2.75 18.75
CA LYS A 206 5.14 2.81 19.14
C LYS A 206 5.97 1.92 18.21
N GLU A 207 7.09 2.45 17.74
CA GLU A 207 8.03 1.74 16.88
C GLU A 207 8.35 0.34 17.43
N GLY A 208 8.35 -0.63 16.53
CA GLY A 208 8.69 -2.01 16.85
C GLY A 208 10.13 -2.19 17.30
N SER A 209 10.45 -3.37 17.84
CA SER A 209 11.81 -3.70 18.28
C SER A 209 12.80 -3.93 17.13
N TYR A 210 12.30 -4.07 15.89
CA TYR A 210 13.07 -4.32 14.67
C TYR A 210 12.68 -3.29 13.61
N ASN A 211 13.67 -2.76 12.88
CA ASN A 211 13.51 -1.68 11.91
C ASN A 211 12.90 -0.39 12.51
N LYS A 212 13.68 0.29 13.34
CA LYS A 212 13.27 1.39 14.23
C LYS A 212 13.05 2.74 13.52
N GLY A 213 12.70 2.75 12.24
CA GLY A 213 12.56 4.01 11.50
C GLY A 213 12.01 3.82 10.09
N THR A 214 11.21 4.78 9.65
CA THR A 214 10.71 4.90 8.28
C THR A 214 11.78 5.46 7.33
N GLU A 215 12.92 5.93 7.84
CA GLU A 215 13.95 6.62 7.04
C GLU A 215 14.64 5.70 6.04
N ALA A 216 14.67 4.39 6.28
CA ALA A 216 15.22 3.41 5.34
C ALA A 216 14.46 3.43 4.01
N LEU A 217 13.12 3.45 4.04
CA LEU A 217 12.32 3.56 2.81
C LEU A 217 12.55 4.91 2.11
N LEU A 218 12.75 5.99 2.87
CA LEU A 218 13.07 7.29 2.28
C LEU A 218 14.36 7.17 1.47
N GLY A 219 15.45 6.68 2.06
CA GLY A 219 16.73 6.53 1.37
C GLY A 219 16.65 5.61 0.14
N ILE A 220 15.96 4.48 0.25
CA ILE A 220 15.75 3.54 -0.85
C ILE A 220 14.95 4.18 -1.99
N ARG A 221 13.76 4.73 -1.69
CA ARG A 221 12.84 5.27 -2.71
C ARG A 221 13.41 6.54 -3.35
N CYS A 222 14.04 7.41 -2.57
CA CYS A 222 14.74 8.57 -3.11
C CYS A 222 15.93 8.15 -4.00
N GLY A 223 16.69 7.14 -3.55
CA GLY A 223 17.81 6.58 -4.28
C GLY A 223 17.40 5.95 -5.62
N ASP A 224 16.29 5.24 -5.67
CA ASP A 224 15.78 4.60 -6.89
C ASP A 224 15.11 5.58 -7.87
N SER A 225 14.40 6.58 -7.33
CA SER A 225 13.65 7.56 -8.13
C SER A 225 14.57 8.40 -9.01
N ARG A 226 14.13 8.67 -10.24
CA ARG A 226 14.79 9.56 -11.21
C ARG A 226 14.32 11.01 -11.12
N LEU A 227 13.25 11.28 -10.37
CA LEU A 227 12.74 12.64 -10.22
C LEU A 227 13.76 13.46 -9.42
N ARG A 228 14.29 14.51 -10.04
CA ARG A 228 15.22 15.48 -9.44
C ARG A 228 14.83 16.87 -9.90
N SER A 229 14.82 17.82 -8.99
CA SER A 229 14.64 19.25 -9.30
C SER A 229 15.23 20.10 -8.19
N ASP A 230 15.86 21.22 -8.55
CA ASP A 230 16.33 22.21 -7.58
C ASP A 230 15.23 23.26 -7.28
N ASN A 231 14.13 23.24 -8.02
CA ASN A 231 13.05 24.22 -7.93
C ASN A 231 11.66 23.57 -8.08
N VAL A 232 10.75 23.91 -7.17
CA VAL A 232 9.36 23.42 -7.21
C VAL A 232 8.61 23.91 -8.46
N THR A 233 8.96 25.08 -9.01
CA THR A 233 8.33 25.62 -10.23
C THR A 233 8.47 24.67 -11.43
N ASP A 234 9.57 23.92 -11.51
CA ASP A 234 9.78 22.95 -12.61
C ASP A 234 8.81 21.76 -12.53
N LEU A 235 8.16 21.57 -11.38
CA LEU A 235 7.23 20.48 -11.10
C LEU A 235 5.76 20.92 -11.22
N GLU A 236 5.46 22.18 -11.52
CA GLU A 236 4.08 22.72 -11.58
C GLU A 236 3.13 21.86 -12.43
N GLY A 237 3.58 21.40 -13.60
CA GLY A 237 2.78 20.54 -14.48
C GLY A 237 2.52 19.15 -13.89
N LEU A 238 3.48 18.58 -13.16
CA LEU A 238 3.28 17.30 -12.45
C LEU A 238 2.34 17.49 -11.26
N ILE A 239 2.53 18.56 -10.49
CA ILE A 239 1.69 18.93 -9.35
C ILE A 239 0.24 19.10 -9.81
N GLU A 240 -0.02 19.82 -10.91
CA GLU A 240 -1.37 19.99 -11.46
C GLU A 240 -2.03 18.66 -11.82
N ILE A 241 -1.27 17.71 -12.39
CA ILE A 241 -1.78 16.37 -12.69
C ILE A 241 -2.11 15.63 -11.38
N GLN A 242 -1.19 15.61 -10.41
CA GLN A 242 -1.36 14.90 -9.14
C GLN A 242 -2.56 15.42 -8.32
N LEU A 243 -2.74 16.75 -8.27
CA LEU A 243 -3.88 17.39 -7.59
C LEU A 243 -5.24 16.94 -8.13
N ASN A 244 -5.30 16.50 -9.38
CA ASN A 244 -6.54 16.06 -10.04
C ASN A 244 -6.77 14.54 -9.98
N VAL A 245 -5.84 13.76 -9.38
CA VAL A 245 -5.96 12.29 -9.30
C VAL A 245 -7.02 11.86 -8.28
N SER A 246 -7.06 12.54 -7.14
CA SER A 246 -7.95 12.21 -6.02
C SER A 246 -8.55 13.48 -5.46
N ARG A 247 -9.88 13.55 -5.36
CA ARG A 247 -10.55 14.68 -4.71
C ARG A 247 -10.30 14.68 -3.20
N TRP A 248 -10.13 13.49 -2.62
CA TRP A 248 -9.97 13.32 -1.18
C TRP A 248 -8.53 13.55 -0.73
N PHE A 249 -7.53 13.23 -1.57
CA PHE A 249 -6.10 13.25 -1.25
C PHE A 249 -5.24 13.96 -2.32
N PRO A 250 -5.56 15.22 -2.68
CA PRO A 250 -4.96 15.87 -3.84
C PRO A 250 -3.45 16.13 -3.68
N LEU A 251 -2.98 16.44 -2.46
CA LEU A 251 -1.60 16.86 -2.22
C LEU A 251 -0.62 15.72 -1.92
N GLN A 252 -1.13 14.54 -1.57
CA GLN A 252 -0.27 13.49 -1.03
C GLN A 252 0.83 13.02 -2.00
N PRO A 253 0.55 12.72 -3.30
CA PRO A 253 1.60 12.32 -4.23
C PRO A 253 2.66 13.41 -4.44
N THR A 254 2.26 14.68 -4.33
CA THR A 254 3.17 15.82 -4.43
C THR A 254 4.10 15.88 -3.23
N LEU A 255 3.58 15.79 -2.01
CA LEU A 255 4.37 15.82 -0.77
C LEU A 255 5.35 14.64 -0.72
N GLU A 256 4.88 13.43 -1.05
CA GLU A 256 5.74 12.27 -1.28
C GLU A 256 6.85 12.59 -2.30
N GLY A 257 6.47 13.12 -3.47
CA GLY A 257 7.36 13.60 -4.53
C GLY A 257 8.50 14.51 -4.05
N MET A 258 8.20 15.45 -3.16
CA MET A 258 9.16 16.43 -2.66
C MET A 258 10.31 15.78 -1.89
N THR A 259 10.07 14.66 -1.20
CA THR A 259 11.13 13.94 -0.49
C THR A 259 12.21 13.44 -1.45
N TRP A 260 11.81 12.87 -2.61
CA TRP A 260 12.77 12.37 -3.60
C TRP A 260 13.49 13.51 -4.33
N VAL A 261 12.83 14.66 -4.46
CA VAL A 261 13.37 15.89 -5.05
C VAL A 261 14.41 16.52 -4.13
N ALA A 262 14.18 16.52 -2.81
CA ALA A 262 15.11 17.02 -1.80
C ALA A 262 16.39 16.17 -1.68
N TRP A 263 16.37 14.93 -2.14
CA TRP A 263 17.42 13.96 -1.90
C TRP A 263 18.73 14.31 -2.61
N GLN A 264 19.81 14.42 -1.85
CA GLN A 264 21.10 14.90 -2.35
C GLN A 264 22.07 13.78 -2.77
N GLN A 265 21.87 12.55 -2.25
CA GLN A 265 22.77 11.44 -2.58
C GLN A 265 22.35 10.78 -3.90
N GLU A 266 23.32 10.60 -4.79
CA GLU A 266 23.13 9.89 -6.05
C GLU A 266 23.43 8.40 -5.85
N ALA A 267 22.43 7.55 -6.09
CA ALA A 267 22.62 6.11 -6.01
C ALA A 267 23.70 5.64 -6.99
N LYS A 268 24.64 4.81 -6.53
CA LYS A 268 25.70 4.24 -7.37
C LYS A 268 25.15 3.39 -8.52
N GLU A 269 23.99 2.80 -8.33
CA GLU A 269 23.28 2.06 -9.36
C GLU A 269 21.77 2.26 -9.20
N ARG A 270 21.10 2.57 -10.30
CA ARG A 270 19.64 2.53 -10.44
C ARG A 270 19.30 1.58 -11.57
N TYR A 271 18.22 0.81 -11.44
CA TYR A 271 17.72 0.04 -12.55
C TYR A 271 17.05 0.95 -13.59
N ASN A 272 17.65 1.02 -14.79
CA ASN A 272 17.21 1.88 -15.89
C ASN A 272 16.65 1.12 -17.10
N GLY A 273 16.38 -0.18 -16.95
CA GLY A 273 15.74 -0.97 -18.00
C GLY A 273 14.25 -0.70 -18.11
N ASP A 274 13.62 -1.36 -19.09
CA ASP A 274 12.22 -1.19 -19.45
C ASP A 274 11.29 -2.25 -18.83
N PHE A 275 11.83 -3.15 -18.00
CA PHE A 275 11.09 -4.28 -17.43
C PHE A 275 10.41 -5.18 -18.47
N GLN A 276 10.88 -5.19 -19.73
CA GLN A 276 10.38 -6.06 -20.80
C GLN A 276 11.24 -7.31 -20.90
N VAL A 277 10.92 -8.33 -20.10
CA VAL A 277 11.82 -9.47 -19.86
C VAL A 277 11.08 -10.80 -19.88
N LYS A 278 11.70 -11.82 -20.49
CA LYS A 278 11.29 -13.21 -20.33
C LYS A 278 12.12 -13.87 -19.23
N THR A 279 11.43 -14.34 -18.19
CA THR A 279 12.03 -15.00 -17.02
C THR A 279 12.18 -16.51 -17.22
N GLN A 280 13.00 -17.14 -16.37
CA GLN A 280 13.21 -18.60 -16.38
C GLN A 280 11.94 -19.38 -15.98
N THR A 281 11.11 -18.80 -15.14
CA THR A 281 9.79 -19.33 -14.76
C THR A 281 8.78 -18.20 -14.83
N PRO A 282 7.59 -18.41 -15.41
CA PRO A 282 6.56 -17.38 -15.48
C PRO A 282 6.18 -16.85 -14.10
N ILE A 283 6.05 -15.52 -14.00
CA ILE A 283 5.68 -14.83 -12.76
C ILE A 283 4.16 -14.89 -12.57
N LEU A 284 3.72 -15.19 -11.35
CA LEU A 284 2.34 -14.98 -10.94
C LEU A 284 2.20 -13.56 -10.38
N VAL A 285 1.32 -12.76 -10.96
CA VAL A 285 0.98 -11.42 -10.49
C VAL A 285 -0.38 -11.49 -9.82
N LEU A 286 -0.52 -10.94 -8.62
CA LEU A 286 -1.76 -10.94 -7.83
C LEU A 286 -2.09 -9.53 -7.36
N ASN A 287 -3.36 -9.12 -7.46
CA ASN A 287 -3.82 -7.83 -6.94
C ASN A 287 -5.29 -7.88 -6.53
N ASN A 288 -5.66 -7.07 -5.53
CA ASN A 288 -7.05 -6.74 -5.29
C ASN A 288 -7.58 -5.82 -6.40
N ALA A 289 -8.88 -5.94 -6.70
CA ALA A 289 -9.56 -5.13 -7.71
C ALA A 289 -9.61 -3.64 -7.32
N TYR A 290 -9.77 -3.37 -6.02
CA TYR A 290 -9.92 -2.03 -5.45
C TYR A 290 -8.82 -1.71 -4.43
N ASP A 291 -7.60 -2.17 -4.69
CA ASP A 291 -6.42 -1.79 -3.89
C ASP A 291 -6.20 -0.27 -3.92
N ASN A 292 -6.17 0.36 -2.74
CA ASN A 292 -6.07 1.81 -2.55
C ASN A 292 -4.63 2.34 -2.47
N ILE A 293 -3.64 1.46 -2.48
CA ILE A 293 -2.21 1.78 -2.38
C ILE A 293 -1.49 1.42 -3.68
N THR A 294 -1.78 0.23 -4.21
CA THR A 294 -1.25 -0.31 -5.47
C THR A 294 -2.38 -0.72 -6.40
N PRO A 295 -3.00 0.23 -7.10
CA PRO A 295 -4.21 -0.04 -7.87
C PRO A 295 -4.01 -1.09 -8.96
N LEU A 296 -5.09 -1.77 -9.35
CA LEU A 296 -5.07 -2.86 -10.34
C LEU A 296 -4.38 -2.48 -11.66
N ILE A 297 -4.38 -1.20 -12.06
CA ILE A 297 -3.65 -0.73 -13.24
C ILE A 297 -2.14 -0.96 -13.11
N SER A 298 -1.57 -0.81 -11.91
CA SER A 298 -0.16 -1.08 -11.62
C SER A 298 0.17 -2.56 -11.84
N ALA A 299 -0.67 -3.47 -11.36
CA ALA A 299 -0.51 -4.91 -11.60
C ALA A 299 -0.63 -5.29 -13.08
N ARG A 300 -1.53 -4.65 -13.83
CA ARG A 300 -1.63 -4.82 -15.29
C ARG A 300 -0.35 -4.38 -15.99
N ASN A 301 0.21 -3.23 -15.60
CA ASN A 301 1.47 -2.73 -16.15
C ASN A 301 2.63 -3.68 -15.82
N THR A 302 2.73 -4.14 -14.56
CA THR A 302 3.75 -5.11 -14.14
C THR A 302 3.64 -6.42 -14.93
N SER A 303 2.44 -7.01 -15.04
CA SER A 303 2.23 -8.24 -15.81
C SER A 303 2.57 -8.05 -17.30
N SER A 304 2.31 -6.87 -17.88
CA SER A 304 2.61 -6.60 -19.29
C SER A 304 4.11 -6.61 -19.63
N GLY A 305 4.99 -6.38 -18.64
CA GLY A 305 6.45 -6.39 -18.84
C GLY A 305 7.07 -7.79 -18.78
N PHE A 306 6.47 -8.73 -18.06
CA PHE A 306 7.02 -10.07 -17.89
C PHE A 306 6.33 -11.08 -18.78
N ALA A 307 7.07 -11.58 -19.78
CA ALA A 307 6.54 -12.53 -20.75
C ALA A 307 6.00 -13.80 -20.05
N GLU A 308 4.85 -14.28 -20.51
CA GLU A 308 4.15 -15.46 -19.98
C GLU A 308 3.62 -15.31 -18.55
N SER A 309 3.76 -14.14 -17.91
CA SER A 309 3.13 -13.89 -16.61
C SER A 309 1.60 -13.98 -16.69
N VAL A 310 0.96 -14.28 -15.56
CA VAL A 310 -0.50 -14.26 -15.44
C VAL A 310 -0.89 -13.38 -14.28
N LEU A 311 -1.84 -12.48 -14.53
CA LEU A 311 -2.51 -11.68 -13.50
C LEU A 311 -3.73 -12.44 -12.95
N LEU A 312 -3.69 -12.73 -11.66
CA LEU A 312 -4.81 -13.15 -10.85
C LEU A 312 -5.39 -11.93 -10.14
N VAL A 313 -6.71 -11.72 -10.24
CA VAL A 313 -7.39 -10.63 -9.54
C VAL A 313 -8.24 -11.19 -8.42
N GLN A 314 -8.18 -10.60 -7.24
CA GLN A 314 -9.16 -10.84 -6.19
C GLN A 314 -10.16 -9.68 -6.15
N ASN A 315 -11.45 -9.98 -6.22
CA ASN A 315 -12.53 -8.99 -6.13
C ASN A 315 -12.84 -8.71 -4.66
N SER A 316 -12.51 -7.50 -4.17
CA SER A 316 -11.39 -7.31 -3.24
C SER A 316 -11.11 -5.83 -2.97
N TYR A 317 -11.38 -5.27 -1.78
CA TYR A 317 -10.89 -3.95 -1.35
C TYR A 317 -9.64 -4.06 -0.48
N GLY A 318 -8.96 -2.93 -0.30
CA GLY A 318 -7.76 -2.84 0.53
C GLY A 318 -6.51 -3.32 -0.18
N HIS A 319 -5.36 -3.10 0.47
CA HIS A 319 -4.07 -3.26 -0.19
C HIS A 319 -3.72 -4.72 -0.48
N VAL A 320 -3.91 -5.61 0.50
CA VAL A 320 -3.35 -6.96 0.45
C VAL A 320 -4.48 -7.98 0.36
N PRO A 321 -4.46 -8.91 -0.61
CA PRO A 321 -5.50 -9.93 -0.75
C PRO A 321 -5.76 -10.72 0.52
N GLU A 322 -4.77 -10.99 1.36
CA GLU A 322 -4.89 -11.82 2.57
C GLU A 322 -5.77 -11.21 3.66
N TYR A 323 -6.02 -9.90 3.62
CA TYR A 323 -6.99 -9.26 4.52
C TYR A 323 -8.44 -9.69 4.22
N THR A 324 -8.69 -10.29 3.06
CA THR A 324 -9.99 -10.86 2.71
C THR A 324 -9.79 -12.28 2.15
N PRO A 325 -10.38 -13.29 2.77
CA PRO A 325 -10.06 -14.68 2.49
C PRO A 325 -10.63 -15.02 1.12
N SER A 326 -9.88 -15.77 0.32
CA SER A 326 -10.41 -16.35 -0.90
C SER A 326 -9.80 -17.72 -1.07
N LEU A 327 -10.63 -18.76 -1.02
CA LEU A 327 -10.12 -20.11 -1.25
C LEU A 327 -9.64 -20.26 -2.70
N CYS A 328 -10.29 -19.58 -3.64
CA CYS A 328 -9.87 -19.50 -5.03
C CYS A 328 -8.43 -18.96 -5.14
N THR A 329 -8.14 -17.82 -4.50
CA THR A 329 -6.79 -17.24 -4.46
C THR A 329 -5.79 -18.17 -3.78
N ALA A 330 -6.14 -18.69 -2.59
CA ALA A 330 -5.27 -19.58 -1.83
C ALA A 330 -4.93 -20.88 -2.59
N GLN A 331 -5.88 -21.44 -3.34
CA GLN A 331 -5.65 -22.60 -4.20
C GLN A 331 -4.73 -22.26 -5.37
N ALA A 332 -4.88 -21.09 -6.00
CA ALA A 332 -4.00 -20.65 -7.08
C ALA A 332 -2.55 -20.51 -6.60
N ILE A 333 -2.33 -19.82 -5.47
CA ILE A 333 -1.02 -19.67 -4.83
C ILE A 333 -0.40 -21.03 -4.52
N ARG A 334 -1.15 -21.92 -3.87
CA ARG A 334 -0.67 -23.28 -3.53
C ARG A 334 -0.28 -24.07 -4.77
N ASN A 335 -1.10 -24.03 -5.82
CA ASN A 335 -0.84 -24.78 -7.04
C ASN A 335 0.40 -24.21 -7.76
N TYR A 336 0.55 -22.88 -7.82
CA TYR A 336 1.70 -22.23 -8.42
C TYR A 336 3.02 -22.62 -7.73
N PHE A 337 3.14 -22.44 -6.42
CA PHE A 337 4.36 -22.82 -5.69
C PHE A 337 4.54 -24.34 -5.58
N GLY A 338 3.45 -25.11 -5.60
CA GLY A 338 3.49 -26.57 -5.43
C GLY A 338 3.92 -27.33 -6.68
N ASN A 339 3.48 -26.90 -7.87
CA ASN A 339 3.77 -27.60 -9.12
C ASN A 339 3.88 -26.71 -10.36
N GLY A 340 3.89 -25.38 -10.21
CA GLY A 340 3.98 -24.43 -11.32
C GLY A 340 2.67 -24.23 -12.11
N THR A 341 1.54 -24.75 -11.63
CA THR A 341 0.25 -24.54 -12.32
C THR A 341 -0.21 -23.09 -12.14
N MET A 342 -0.27 -22.36 -13.25
CA MET A 342 -0.81 -21.00 -13.31
C MET A 342 -2.35 -21.01 -13.38
N PRO A 343 -3.03 -19.99 -12.84
CA PRO A 343 -4.44 -19.79 -13.12
C PRO A 343 -4.67 -19.47 -14.61
N SER A 344 -5.90 -19.63 -15.09
CA SER A 344 -6.27 -19.19 -16.43
C SER A 344 -6.16 -17.67 -16.54
N ASN A 345 -5.75 -17.16 -17.71
CA ASN A 345 -5.72 -15.71 -17.93
C ASN A 345 -7.11 -15.08 -17.73
N GLY A 346 -7.18 -13.95 -17.02
CA GLY A 346 -8.42 -13.28 -16.66
C GLY A 346 -9.20 -13.92 -15.52
N THR A 347 -8.58 -14.81 -14.74
CA THR A 347 -9.19 -15.36 -13.53
C THR A 347 -9.43 -14.26 -12.50
N VAL A 348 -10.68 -14.19 -12.01
CA VAL A 348 -11.09 -13.34 -10.88
C VAL A 348 -11.58 -14.24 -9.77
N CYS A 349 -11.02 -14.09 -8.58
CA CYS A 349 -11.41 -14.81 -7.38
C CYS A 349 -12.24 -13.90 -6.47
N GLU A 350 -13.34 -14.42 -5.93
CA GLU A 350 -14.19 -13.68 -4.99
C GLU A 350 -13.70 -13.85 -3.55
N GLN A 351 -13.88 -12.83 -2.72
CA GLN A 351 -13.74 -12.95 -1.26
C GLN A 351 -14.82 -13.87 -0.66
N GLU A 352 -14.50 -14.60 0.41
CA GLU A 352 -15.44 -15.52 1.08
C GLU A 352 -16.35 -14.83 2.10
N VAL A 353 -15.95 -13.67 2.62
CA VAL A 353 -16.71 -12.87 3.58
C VAL A 353 -16.85 -11.43 3.08
N PRO A 354 -17.89 -10.68 3.50
CA PRO A 354 -18.01 -9.25 3.22
C PRO A 354 -16.86 -8.37 3.73
N ASN A 355 -16.68 -7.22 3.08
CA ASN A 355 -15.85 -6.14 3.63
C ASN A 355 -16.61 -5.50 4.81
N PHE A 356 -15.92 -4.75 5.68
CA PHE A 356 -16.54 -4.02 6.80
C PHE A 356 -16.97 -4.85 8.03
N LEU A 357 -16.67 -6.15 8.10
CA LEU A 357 -17.04 -6.93 9.29
C LEU A 357 -15.97 -6.79 10.40
N PRO A 358 -16.37 -6.37 11.62
CA PRO A 358 -15.44 -6.12 12.72
C PRO A 358 -14.93 -7.40 13.40
N GLN A 359 -15.47 -8.56 13.04
CA GLN A 359 -14.95 -9.83 13.54
C GLN A 359 -13.51 -9.98 13.07
N ASN A 360 -12.59 -9.79 14.02
CA ASN A 360 -11.19 -10.12 13.88
C ASN A 360 -11.14 -11.51 13.27
N TRP A 361 -10.49 -11.64 12.11
CA TRP A 361 -10.30 -12.89 11.39
C TRP A 361 -10.12 -14.10 12.29
N THR A 362 -9.41 -13.93 13.40
CA THR A 362 -9.28 -14.89 14.50
C THR A 362 -10.59 -15.60 14.88
N GLU A 363 -11.70 -14.90 15.01
CA GLU A 363 -13.03 -15.45 15.36
C GLU A 363 -13.62 -16.26 14.21
N ILE A 364 -13.61 -15.72 12.98
CA ILE A 364 -14.05 -16.44 11.77
C ILE A 364 -13.25 -17.74 11.60
N TYR A 365 -11.93 -17.69 11.80
CA TYR A 365 -11.08 -18.87 11.75
C TYR A 365 -11.34 -19.85 12.89
N GLN A 366 -11.62 -19.37 14.11
CA GLN A 366 -11.99 -20.24 15.21
C GLN A 366 -13.28 -21.01 14.91
N ASP A 367 -14.28 -20.35 14.34
CA ASP A 367 -15.53 -20.97 13.95
C ASP A 367 -15.33 -21.96 12.81
N LEU A 368 -14.67 -21.54 11.73
CA LEU A 368 -14.31 -22.42 10.61
C LEU A 368 -13.54 -23.67 11.07
N ASN A 369 -12.63 -23.53 12.02
CA ASN A 369 -11.84 -24.65 12.54
C ASN A 369 -12.68 -25.60 13.42
N LYS A 370 -13.68 -25.09 14.15
CA LYS A 370 -14.56 -25.89 15.01
C LYS A 370 -15.67 -26.59 14.23
N THR A 371 -16.31 -25.89 13.31
CA THR A 371 -17.59 -26.31 12.70
C THR A 371 -17.48 -26.54 11.19
N GLY A 372 -16.44 -26.01 10.54
CA GLY A 372 -16.32 -25.98 9.08
C GLY A 372 -17.16 -24.87 8.41
N SER A 373 -17.84 -23.99 9.15
CA SER A 373 -18.62 -22.89 8.58
C SER A 373 -18.78 -21.73 9.57
N SER A 374 -18.89 -20.50 9.07
CA SER A 374 -19.28 -19.32 9.85
C SER A 374 -20.48 -18.65 9.17
N ASP A 375 -21.32 -17.95 9.94
CA ASP A 375 -22.45 -17.17 9.43
C ASP A 375 -22.02 -16.09 8.42
N LEU A 376 -20.74 -15.71 8.43
CA LEU A 376 -20.15 -14.73 7.54
C LEU A 376 -19.60 -15.31 6.24
N THR A 377 -19.61 -16.65 6.10
CA THR A 377 -18.99 -17.34 4.96
C THR A 377 -20.01 -17.89 3.98
N LYS A 378 -19.68 -17.87 2.68
CA LYS A 378 -20.59 -18.28 1.59
C LYS A 378 -20.95 -19.78 1.59
N ARG A 379 -20.19 -20.63 2.30
CA ARG A 379 -20.38 -22.09 2.31
C ARG A 379 -19.69 -22.77 3.49
N ALA A 380 -19.90 -24.08 3.62
CA ALA A 380 -19.07 -24.93 4.45
C ALA A 380 -17.73 -25.28 3.77
N TYR A 381 -16.69 -25.43 4.58
CA TYR A 381 -15.31 -25.76 4.21
C TYR A 381 -14.89 -27.06 4.88
N SER A 382 -14.18 -27.88 4.13
CA SER A 382 -13.44 -29.00 4.68
C SER A 382 -12.27 -28.53 5.53
N LYS A 383 -11.83 -29.36 6.47
CA LYS A 383 -10.64 -29.08 7.30
C LYS A 383 -9.42 -28.66 6.47
N ARG A 384 -9.19 -29.32 5.33
CA ARG A 384 -8.08 -29.01 4.42
C ARG A 384 -8.18 -27.62 3.79
N GLU A 385 -9.39 -27.15 3.52
CA GLU A 385 -9.61 -25.80 2.97
C GLU A 385 -9.38 -24.74 4.04
N VAL A 386 -9.84 -24.98 5.27
CA VAL A 386 -9.57 -24.10 6.42
C VAL A 386 -8.06 -24.03 6.70
N ASP A 387 -7.38 -25.18 6.73
CA ASP A 387 -5.93 -25.24 6.92
C ASP A 387 -5.17 -24.46 5.83
N LEU A 388 -5.65 -24.50 4.58
CA LEU A 388 -5.05 -23.77 3.47
C LEU A 388 -5.24 -22.24 3.61
N LEU A 389 -6.46 -21.80 3.90
CA LEU A 389 -6.75 -20.38 4.12
C LEU A 389 -5.88 -19.81 5.25
N HIS A 390 -5.78 -20.55 6.36
CA HIS A 390 -4.95 -20.17 7.50
C HIS A 390 -3.45 -20.14 7.14
N ALA A 391 -2.96 -21.10 6.36
CA ALA A 391 -1.57 -21.15 5.95
C ALA A 391 -1.18 -19.95 5.07
N VAL A 392 -2.02 -19.58 4.09
CA VAL A 392 -1.80 -18.42 3.22
C VAL A 392 -1.82 -17.13 4.03
N ARG A 393 -2.85 -16.93 4.87
CA ARG A 393 -2.92 -15.76 5.75
C ARG A 393 -1.71 -15.65 6.67
N SER A 394 -1.32 -16.73 7.35
CA SER A 394 -0.19 -16.71 8.28
C SER A 394 1.14 -16.43 7.58
N LEU A 395 1.28 -16.84 6.31
CA LEU A 395 2.44 -16.50 5.50
C LEU A 395 2.43 -15.00 5.16
N GLY A 396 1.32 -14.47 4.65
CA GLY A 396 1.17 -13.04 4.37
C GLY A 396 1.40 -12.15 5.61
N GLU A 397 0.83 -12.51 6.76
CA GLU A 397 1.05 -11.79 8.03
C GLU A 397 2.52 -11.75 8.45
N LYS A 398 3.25 -12.86 8.26
CA LYS A 398 4.68 -12.90 8.57
C LYS A 398 5.49 -12.05 7.60
N LEU A 399 5.10 -11.97 6.33
CA LEU A 399 5.73 -11.10 5.35
C LEU A 399 5.44 -9.63 5.69
N HIS A 400 4.20 -9.29 6.08
CA HIS A 400 3.81 -7.95 6.48
C HIS A 400 4.47 -7.42 7.75
N GLN A 401 4.87 -8.28 8.67
CA GLN A 401 5.67 -7.84 9.82
C GLN A 401 6.98 -7.17 9.41
N PHE A 402 7.42 -7.35 8.16
CA PHE A 402 8.59 -6.68 7.59
C PHE A 402 8.25 -5.50 6.65
N ASP A 403 6.97 -5.30 6.28
CA ASP A 403 6.50 -4.29 5.31
C ASP A 403 5.74 -3.10 5.92
N ARG A 404 5.46 -3.07 7.24
CA ARG A 404 4.91 -1.85 7.87
C ARG A 404 6.01 -0.79 7.97
N LEU A 405 6.23 -0.07 6.86
CA LEU A 405 7.09 1.11 6.75
C LEU A 405 6.31 2.23 6.05
#